data_AF-A0A959SC22-F1
#
_entry.id   AF-A0A959SC22-F1
#
_cell.length_a   1.000
_cell.length_b   1.000
_cell.length_c   1.000
_cell.angle_alpha   90.00
_cell.angle_beta   90.00
_cell.angle_gamma   90.00
#
_symmetry.space_group_name_H-M   'P 1'
#
loop_
_entity.id
_entity.type
_entity.pdbx_description
1 polymer ?
#
loop_
_entity_poly.entity_id
_entity_poly.type
_entity_poly.pdbx_seq_one_letter_code
_entity_poly.pdbx_strand_id
1 'polypeptide(L)' 'MKKIIGLVLWLIAFAIPFRFAILDTEDLLGPDGTVNNVKGLFSFVALLALLFTGYALIDSASPKPGSEEHGH' A
#
# COMPACT_ATOMS: atom_id res chain seq x y z
N MET A 1 15.10 -4.62 -10.76
CA MET A 1 14.07 -5.59 -10.30
C MET A 1 13.27 -5.07 -9.11
N LYS A 2 13.87 -4.85 -7.93
CA LYS A 2 13.15 -4.40 -6.72
C LYS A 2 12.31 -3.11 -6.90
N LYS A 3 12.83 -2.12 -7.63
CA LYS A 3 12.08 -0.88 -7.97
C LYS A 3 10.78 -1.15 -8.74
N ILE A 4 10.84 -2.03 -9.75
CA ILE A 4 9.68 -2.40 -10.57
C ILE A 4 8.64 -3.14 -9.71
N ILE A 5 9.10 -4.06 -8.85
CA ILE A 5 8.21 -4.78 -7.91
C ILE A 5 7.52 -3.80 -6.95
N GLY A 6 8.26 -2.83 -6.41
CA GLY A 6 7.68 -1.80 -5.53
C GLY A 6 6.63 -0.93 -6.23
N LEU A 7 6.88 -0.55 -7.49
CA LEU A 7 5.91 0.20 -8.29
C LEU A 7 4.65 -0.63 -8.60
N VAL A 8 4.80 -1.91 -8.95
CA VAL A 8 3.66 -2.81 -9.18
C VAL A 8 2.85 -3.02 -7.90
N LEU A 9 3.51 -3.12 -6.74
CA LEU A 9 2.82 -3.20 -5.44
C LEU A 9 1.97 -1.96 -5.17
N TRP A 10 2.46 -0.77 -5.49
CA TRP A 10 1.67 0.45 -5.38
C TRP A 10 0.48 0.46 -6.33
N LEU A 11 0.67 0.05 -7.59
CA LEU A 11 -0.45 -0.07 -8.53
C LEU A 11 -1.53 -1.03 -8.02
N ILE A 12 -1.13 -2.18 -7.48
CA ILE A 12 -2.05 -3.14 -6.86
C ILE A 12 -2.75 -2.51 -5.65
N ALA A 13 -2.01 -1.80 -4.80
CA ALA A 13 -2.53 -1.15 -3.61
C ALA A 13 -3.63 -0.11 -3.95
N PHE A 14 -3.39 0.71 -4.98
CA PHE A 14 -4.36 1.71 -5.43
C PHE A 14 -5.52 1.11 -6.24
N ALA A 15 -5.32 0.00 -6.94
CA ALA A 15 -6.37 -0.62 -7.74
C ALA A 15 -7.37 -1.43 -6.90
N ILE A 16 -6.89 -2.13 -5.86
CA ILE A 16 -7.70 -3.12 -5.13
C ILE A 16 -8.05 -2.62 -3.72
N PRO A 17 -7.14 -2.57 -2.74
CA PRO A 17 -7.52 -2.22 -1.38
C PRO A 17 -7.95 -0.76 -1.22
N PHE A 18 -7.41 0.19 -1.99
CA PHE A 18 -7.87 1.59 -1.94
C PHE A 18 -9.38 1.71 -2.26
N ARG A 19 -9.85 0.95 -3.26
CA ARG A 19 -11.27 0.95 -3.62
C ARG A 19 -12.14 0.51 -2.44
N PHE A 20 -11.85 -0.63 -1.83
CA PHE A 20 -12.65 -1.13 -0.71
C PHE A 20 -12.46 -0.37 0.60
N ALA A 21 -11.30 0.24 0.80
CA ALA A 21 -11.00 1.00 2.02
C ALA A 21 -11.64 2.39 2.02
N ILE A 22 -11.74 3.03 0.84
CA ILE A 22 -12.07 4.46 0.73
C ILE A 22 -13.29 4.72 -0.18
N LEU A 23 -13.46 3.99 -1.29
CA LEU A 23 -14.47 4.30 -2.31
C LEU A 23 -15.78 3.51 -2.13
N ASP A 24 -15.68 2.21 -1.87
CA ASP A 24 -16.85 1.32 -1.77
C ASP A 24 -17.48 1.43 -0.37
N THR A 25 -18.19 2.53 -0.10
CA THR A 25 -18.85 2.80 1.18
C THR A 25 -20.37 2.60 1.16
N GLU A 26 -20.94 2.20 0.01
CA GLU A 26 -22.39 2.14 -0.22
C GLU A 26 -23.08 1.04 0.61
N ASP A 27 -22.39 -0.08 0.84
CA ASP A 27 -22.94 -1.26 1.55
C ASP A 27 -22.63 -1.26 3.05
N LEU A 28 -22.18 -0.14 3.61
CA LEU A 28 -21.76 -0.09 5.02
C LEU A 28 -22.93 -0.03 6.00
N LEU A 29 -24.10 0.43 5.56
CA LEU A 29 -25.29 0.55 6.39
C LEU A 29 -26.06 -0.77 6.40
N GLY A 30 -26.12 -1.42 7.57
CA GLY A 30 -26.86 -2.64 7.79
C GLY A 30 -28.39 -2.42 7.81
N PRO A 31 -29.18 -3.50 7.68
CA PRO A 31 -30.66 -3.43 7.70
C PRO A 31 -31.23 -2.91 9.02
N ASP A 32 -30.45 -3.01 10.10
CA ASP A 32 -30.78 -2.54 11.45
C ASP A 32 -30.30 -1.10 11.73
N GLY A 33 -29.77 -0.42 10.71
CA GLY A 33 -29.23 0.94 10.82
C GLY A 33 -27.83 1.01 11.44
N THR A 34 -27.20 -0.14 11.75
CA THR A 34 -25.82 -0.17 12.23
C THR A 34 -24.83 -0.02 11.07
N VAL A 35 -23.61 0.41 11.36
CA VAL A 35 -22.54 0.51 10.36
C VAL A 35 -21.56 -0.64 10.55
N ASN A 36 -21.36 -1.46 9.52
CA ASN A 36 -20.35 -2.51 9.51
C ASN A 36 -19.33 -2.26 8.40
N ASN A 37 -18.12 -1.84 8.79
CA ASN A 37 -17.02 -1.57 7.86
C ASN A 37 -15.80 -2.49 8.08
N VAL A 38 -16.04 -3.75 8.43
CA VAL A 38 -14.93 -4.70 8.63
C VAL A 38 -14.14 -4.93 7.32
N LYS A 39 -14.83 -4.98 6.17
CA LYS A 39 -14.19 -5.13 4.86
C LYS A 39 -13.28 -3.95 4.53
N GLY A 40 -13.76 -2.71 4.73
CA GLY A 40 -12.95 -1.51 4.50
C GLY A 40 -11.78 -1.42 5.48
N LEU A 41 -11.96 -1.83 6.73
CA LEU A 41 -10.88 -1.89 7.72
C LEU A 41 -9.74 -2.82 7.28
N PHE A 42 -10.05 -4.07 6.91
CA PHE A 42 -9.02 -4.99 6.41
C PHE A 42 -8.36 -4.50 5.12
N SER A 43 -9.15 -3.91 4.23
CA SER A 43 -8.64 -3.32 3.00
C SER A 43 -7.70 -2.16 3.29
N PHE A 44 -7.99 -1.33 4.28
CA PHE A 44 -7.14 -0.22 4.71
C PHE A 44 -5.82 -0.71 5.28
N VAL A 45 -5.84 -1.75 6.13
CA VAL A 45 -4.61 -2.36 6.65
C VAL A 45 -3.77 -2.96 5.51
N ALA A 46 -4.40 -3.65 4.56
CA ALA A 46 -3.72 -4.18 3.38
C ALA A 46 -3.13 -3.07 2.50
N LEU A 47 -3.85 -1.96 2.31
CA LEU A 47 -3.38 -0.77 1.60
C LEU A 47 -2.09 -0.25 2.24
N LEU A 48 -2.09 -0.05 3.56
CA LEU A 48 -0.90 0.40 4.30
C LEU A 48 0.26 -0.57 4.14
N ALA A 49 0.03 -1.88 4.33
CA ALA A 49 1.08 -2.88 4.20
C ALA A 49 1.73 -2.87 2.80
N LEU A 50 0.93 -2.78 1.74
CA LEU A 50 1.42 -2.71 0.36
C LEU A 50 2.15 -1.39 0.07
N LEU A 51 1.65 -0.26 0.58
CA LEU A 51 2.29 1.04 0.42
C LEU A 51 3.68 1.06 1.06
N PHE A 52 3.78 0.65 2.33
CA PHE A 52 5.05 0.62 3.06
C PHE A 52 6.02 -0.42 2.52
N THR A 53 5.53 -1.59 2.09
CA THR A 53 6.36 -2.61 1.44
C THR A 53 6.89 -2.12 0.09
N GLY A 54 6.04 -1.49 -0.72
CA GLY A 54 6.44 -0.89 -1.99
C GLY A 54 7.49 0.20 -1.79
N TYR A 55 7.31 1.06 -0.79
CA TYR A 55 8.29 2.07 -0.40
C TYR A 55 9.63 1.43 -0.01
N ALA A 56 9.63 0.47 0.91
CA ALA A 56 10.85 -0.20 1.38
C ALA A 56 11.61 -0.90 0.23
N LEU A 57 10.90 -1.47 -0.74
CA LEU A 57 11.52 -2.10 -1.92
C LEU A 57 12.14 -1.09 -2.88
N ILE A 58 11.54 0.09 -3.04
CA ILE A 58 12.10 1.16 -3.88
C ILE A 58 13.31 1.79 -3.21
N ASP A 59 13.21 2.08 -1.91
CA ASP A 59 14.27 2.69 -1.10
C ASP A 59 15.50 1.76 -1.02
N SER A 60 15.30 0.48 -0.68
CA SER A 60 16.38 -0.52 -0.63
C SER A 60 17.05 -0.82 -1.97
N ALA A 61 16.49 -0.34 -3.07
CA ALA A 61 17.04 -0.49 -4.41
C ALA A 61 17.79 0.76 -4.90
N SER A 62 17.80 1.84 -4.12
CA SER A 62 18.56 3.05 -4.41
C SER A 62 19.96 2.96 -3.78
N PRO A 63 21.02 3.39 -4.48
CA PRO A 63 22.34 3.49 -3.87
C PRO A 63 22.27 4.42 -2.66
N LYS A 64 22.88 4.03 -1.53
CA LYS A 64 22.96 4.92 -0.37
C LYS A 64 23.83 6.13 -0.75
N PRO A 65 23.46 7.36 -0.36
CA PRO A 65 24.34 8.51 -0.54
C PRO A 65 25.65 8.23 0.21
N GLY A 66 26.78 8.17 -0.51
CA GLY A 66 28.10 7.88 0.05
C GLY A 66 28.66 6.47 -0.22
N SER A 67 28.01 5.64 -1.05
CA SER A 67 28.51 4.30 -1.38
C SER A 67 29.48 4.21 -2.57
N GLU A 68 29.88 5.33 -3.16
CA GLU A 68 31.00 5.36 -4.11
C GLU A 68 32.05 6.38 -3.69
N GLU A 69 33.23 5.82 -3.41
CA GLU A 69 34.57 6.42 -3.37
C GLU A 69 34.83 7.52 -2.34
N HIS A 70 35.67 7.21 -1.35
CA HIS A 70 37.00 7.82 -1.15
C HIS A 70 37.77 7.02 -0.09
N GLY A 71 38.81 6.32 -0.52
CA GLY A 71 39.72 5.57 0.34
C GLY A 71 40.67 4.71 -0.48
N HIS A 72 41.60 5.37 -1.16
CA HIS A 72 42.90 4.78 -1.53
C HIS A 72 43.63 4.32 -0.26
#